data_AF-A0A261GMQ3-F1
#
_entry.id   AF-A0A261GMQ3-F1
#
_cell.length_a   1.000
_cell.length_b   1.000
_cell.length_c   1.000
_cell.angle_alpha   90.00
_cell.angle_beta   90.00
_cell.angle_gamma   90.00
#
_symmetry.space_group_name_H-M   'P 1'
#
loop_
_entity.id
_entity.type
_entity.pdbx_description
1 polymer ?
#
loop_
_entity_poly.entity_id
_entity_poly.type
_entity_poly.pdbx_seq_one_letter_code
_entity_poly.pdbx_strand_id
1 'polypeptide(L)'
;MLIKKMDFWIGAAMLLGGVLLCAIGAGELLKGVSSYGWQEVPGVLLSSKVNRSRADHSVNSYQYQASFFYRYHTGVRELTGDVLYPGYARQSTREAAEDWLEKLPVGEVIVYVNPDNPKESMLAPGVHPEMLFRPLAGLFIAFLSYWLFARLRQ
;
A
#
# COMPACT_ATOMS: atom_id res chain seq x y z
N MET A 1 16.45 36.75 12.56
CA MET A 1 17.23 35.50 12.77
C MET A 1 16.35 34.30 13.12
N LEU A 2 15.32 34.46 13.96
CA LEU A 2 14.36 33.40 14.33
C LEU A 2 13.57 32.80 13.14
N ILE A 3 13.15 33.62 12.18
CA ILE A 3 12.35 33.19 11.01
C ILE A 3 13.15 32.22 10.11
N LYS A 4 14.41 32.58 9.76
CA LYS A 4 15.29 31.70 8.96
C LYS A 4 15.59 30.35 9.62
N LYS A 5 15.57 30.28 10.96
CA LYS A 5 15.79 29.04 11.71
C LYS A 5 14.55 28.14 11.64
N MET A 6 13.36 28.73 11.68
CA MET A 6 12.09 28.00 11.57
C MET A 6 11.89 27.41 10.17
N ASP A 7 12.19 28.17 9.12
CA ASP A 7 12.10 27.70 7.73
C ASP A 7 13.04 26.52 7.46
N PHE A 8 14.24 26.55 8.06
CA PHE A 8 15.20 25.45 7.97
C PHE A 8 14.66 24.16 8.58
N TRP A 9 14.05 24.22 9.76
CA TRP A 9 13.48 23.04 10.42
C TRP A 9 12.27 22.48 9.66
N ILE A 10 11.42 23.35 9.09
CA ILE A 10 10.29 22.93 8.25
C ILE A 10 10.79 22.19 7.01
N GLY A 11 11.76 22.75 6.29
CA GLY A 11 12.31 22.09 5.10
C GLY A 11 13.03 20.77 5.43
N ALA A 12 13.76 20.71 6.56
CA ALA A 12 14.39 19.46 7.01
C ALA A 12 13.36 18.37 7.36
N ALA A 13 12.27 18.75 8.02
CA ALA A 13 11.17 17.84 8.33
C ALA A 13 10.47 17.34 7.06
N MET A 14 10.21 18.22 6.09
CA MET A 14 9.61 17.84 4.80
C MET A 14 10.51 16.90 4.00
N LEU A 15 11.82 17.17 3.96
CA LEU A 15 12.79 16.30 3.29
C LEU A 15 12.81 14.91 3.93
N LEU A 16 12.89 14.84 5.26
CA LEU A 16 12.88 13.57 5.99
C LEU A 16 11.57 12.80 5.76
N GLY A 17 10.42 13.49 5.80
CA GLY A 17 9.13 12.88 5.48
C GLY A 17 9.06 12.35 4.05
N GLY A 18 9.56 13.10 3.07
CA GLY A 18 9.65 12.67 1.67
C GLY A 18 10.51 11.41 1.48
N VAL A 19 11.69 11.38 2.12
CA VAL A 19 12.58 10.21 2.07
C VAL A 19 11.94 8.98 2.72
N LEU A 20 11.25 9.14 3.85
CA LEU A 20 10.54 8.04 4.51
C LEU A 20 9.42 7.48 3.63
N LEU A 21 8.61 8.35 3.00
CA LEU A 21 7.57 7.91 2.07
C LEU A 21 8.15 7.14 0.88
N CYS A 22 9.27 7.60 0.33
CA CYS A 22 10.00 6.88 -0.71
C CYS A 22 10.48 5.51 -0.26
N ALA A 23 11.07 5.41 0.94
CA ALA A 23 11.59 4.14 1.45
C ALA A 23 10.47 3.12 1.68
N ILE A 24 9.32 3.55 2.24
CA ILE A 24 8.15 2.69 2.43
C ILE A 24 7.60 2.21 1.08
N GLY A 25 7.39 3.14 0.14
CA GLY A 25 6.89 2.82 -1.20
C GLY A 25 7.82 1.90 -1.99
N ALA A 26 9.14 2.10 -1.88
CA ALA A 26 10.13 1.22 -2.47
C ALA A 26 10.07 -0.20 -1.88
N GLY A 27 9.86 -0.32 -0.57
CA GLY A 27 9.64 -1.61 0.08
C GLY A 27 8.41 -2.34 -0.45
N GLU A 28 7.30 -1.64 -0.69
CA GLU A 28 6.09 -2.22 -1.27
C GLU A 28 6.29 -2.66 -2.71
N LEU A 29 6.99 -1.87 -3.52
CA LEU A 29 7.36 -2.26 -4.89
C LEU A 29 8.27 -3.48 -4.91
N LEU A 30 9.29 -3.52 -4.06
CA LEU A 30 10.19 -4.68 -3.95
C LEU A 30 9.42 -5.94 -3.57
N LYS A 31 8.48 -5.85 -2.62
CA LYS A 31 7.59 -6.97 -2.27
C LYS A 31 6.71 -7.39 -3.45
N GLY A 32 6.13 -6.42 -4.17
CA GLY A 32 5.36 -6.69 -5.39
C GLY A 32 6.19 -7.42 -6.44
N VAL A 33 7.43 -7.02 -6.68
CA VAL A 33 8.34 -7.71 -7.61
C VAL A 33 8.71 -9.10 -7.11
N SER A 34 9.08 -9.25 -5.84
CA SER A 34 9.43 -10.55 -5.26
C SER A 34 8.24 -11.53 -5.27
N SER A 35 7.01 -11.02 -5.21
CA SER A 35 5.79 -11.84 -5.20
C SER A 35 5.56 -12.63 -6.49
N TYR A 36 6.19 -12.25 -7.62
CA TYR A 36 6.17 -13.06 -8.83
C TYR A 36 6.83 -14.44 -8.67
N GLY A 37 7.76 -14.57 -7.72
CA GLY A 37 8.43 -15.83 -7.40
C GLY A 37 7.88 -16.54 -6.17
N TRP A 38 6.79 -16.03 -5.57
CA TRP A 38 6.21 -16.64 -4.38
C TRP A 38 5.52 -17.96 -4.71
N GLN A 39 5.43 -18.83 -3.70
CA GLN A 39 4.81 -20.13 -3.88
C GLN A 39 3.29 -19.99 -3.95
N GLU A 40 2.70 -20.57 -4.98
CA GLU A 40 1.25 -20.70 -5.12
C GLU A 40 0.72 -21.82 -4.22
N VAL A 41 -0.20 -21.48 -3.33
CA VAL A 41 -0.80 -22.42 -2.37
C VAL A 41 -2.32 -22.34 -2.48
N PRO A 42 -3.04 -23.47 -2.57
CA PRO A 42 -4.50 -23.46 -2.54
C PRO A 42 -4.98 -22.97 -1.18
N GLY A 43 -5.92 -22.03 -1.20
CA GLY A 43 -6.56 -21.47 -0.03
C GLY A 43 -8.06 -21.29 -0.21
N VAL A 44 -8.70 -20.82 0.84
CA VAL A 44 -10.13 -20.52 0.85
C VAL A 44 -10.32 -19.07 1.30
N LEU A 45 -10.93 -18.27 0.44
CA LEU A 45 -11.39 -16.94 0.78
C LEU A 45 -12.66 -17.06 1.62
N LEU A 46 -12.58 -16.67 2.89
CA LEU A 46 -13.66 -16.81 3.88
C LEU A 46 -14.62 -15.62 3.87
N SER A 47 -14.10 -14.42 3.59
CA SER A 47 -14.91 -13.19 3.53
C SER A 47 -14.35 -12.24 2.50
N SER A 48 -15.25 -11.63 1.73
CA SER A 48 -14.97 -10.59 0.74
C SER A 48 -16.03 -9.51 0.88
N LYS A 49 -15.64 -8.31 1.33
CA LYS A 49 -16.57 -7.23 1.65
C LYS A 49 -15.99 -5.88 1.27
N VAL A 50 -16.84 -4.95 0.81
CA VAL A 50 -16.46 -3.55 0.64
C VAL A 50 -16.79 -2.80 1.93
N ASN A 51 -15.76 -2.29 2.58
CA ASN A 51 -15.91 -1.39 3.72
C ASN A 51 -16.01 0.05 3.21
N ARG A 52 -17.05 0.76 3.67
CA ARG A 52 -17.24 2.19 3.39
C ARG A 52 -16.82 2.99 4.61
N SER A 53 -15.92 3.94 4.43
CA SER A 53 -15.49 4.89 5.45
C SER A 53 -15.72 6.32 4.96
N ARG A 54 -15.92 7.26 5.89
CA ARG A 54 -15.97 8.69 5.54
C ARG A 54 -14.53 9.16 5.33
N ALA A 55 -14.28 9.93 4.29
CA ALA A 55 -12.93 10.47 4.06
C ALA A 55 -12.55 11.45 5.17
N ASP A 56 -11.32 11.34 5.67
CA ASP A 56 -10.83 12.12 6.83
C ASP A 56 -10.88 13.64 6.63
N HIS A 57 -10.85 14.12 5.38
CA HIS A 57 -10.76 15.55 5.04
C HIS A 57 -11.94 16.11 4.23
N SER A 58 -13.06 15.39 4.10
CA SER A 58 -14.25 15.99 3.47
C SER A 58 -15.57 15.47 4.03
N VAL A 59 -16.51 16.41 4.21
CA VAL A 59 -17.83 16.16 4.81
C VAL A 59 -18.72 15.31 3.90
N ASN A 60 -18.42 15.27 2.59
CA ASN A 60 -19.30 14.68 1.57
C ASN A 60 -18.62 13.63 0.67
N SER A 61 -17.43 13.14 1.01
CA SER A 61 -16.78 12.05 0.26
C SER A 61 -16.61 10.79 1.12
N TYR A 62 -16.77 9.66 0.45
CA TYR A 62 -16.61 8.33 1.03
C TYR A 62 -15.42 7.64 0.37
N GLN A 63 -14.75 6.81 1.15
CA GLN A 63 -13.67 5.95 0.71
C GLN A 63 -14.13 4.49 0.85
N TYR A 64 -13.78 3.68 -0.13
CA TYR A 64 -14.20 2.29 -0.23
C TYR A 64 -12.97 1.39 -0.19
N GLN A 65 -13.00 0.31 0.58
CA GLN A 65 -11.89 -0.63 0.66
C GLN A 65 -12.42 -2.05 0.61
N ALA A 66 -12.03 -2.79 -0.43
CA ALA A 66 -12.26 -4.22 -0.47
C ALA A 66 -11.40 -4.90 0.61
N SER A 67 -12.05 -5.61 1.52
CA SER A 67 -11.40 -6.33 2.61
C SER A 67 -11.62 -7.81 2.41
N PHE A 68 -10.51 -8.54 2.40
CA PHE A 68 -10.47 -9.97 2.17
C PHE A 68 -9.99 -10.65 3.44
N PHE A 69 -10.55 -11.81 3.75
CA PHE A 69 -10.04 -12.66 4.82
C PHE A 69 -10.00 -14.08 4.28
N TYR A 70 -8.82 -14.66 4.21
CA TYR A 70 -8.58 -15.96 3.62
C TYR A 70 -7.74 -16.83 4.53
N ARG A 71 -7.75 -18.12 4.22
CA ARG A 71 -7.06 -19.16 4.96
C ARG A 71 -6.34 -20.08 3.99
N TYR A 72 -5.14 -20.51 4.33
CA TYR A 72 -4.28 -21.32 3.48
C TYR A 72 -3.44 -22.28 4.31
N HIS A 73 -2.97 -23.34 3.68
CA HIS A 73 -2.20 -24.39 4.36
C HIS A 73 -0.78 -24.48 3.83
N THR A 74 0.20 -24.24 4.69
CA THR A 74 1.64 -24.24 4.33
C THR A 74 2.30 -25.62 4.48
N GLY A 75 1.48 -26.69 4.46
CA GLY A 75 1.90 -28.07 4.73
C GLY A 75 2.12 -28.38 6.22
N VAL A 76 2.64 -27.43 7.00
CA VAL A 76 2.95 -27.61 8.43
C VAL A 76 1.85 -27.07 9.33
N ARG A 77 1.16 -26.01 8.89
CA ARG A 77 0.09 -25.36 9.65
C ARG A 77 -0.85 -24.60 8.73
N GLU A 78 -2.06 -24.44 9.22
CA GLU A 78 -3.04 -23.51 8.70
C GLU A 78 -2.71 -22.09 9.14
N LEU A 79 -2.75 -21.15 8.20
CA LEU A 79 -2.52 -19.73 8.42
C LEU A 79 -3.65 -18.93 7.78
N THR A 80 -3.79 -17.69 8.23
CA THR A 80 -4.75 -16.73 7.68
C THR A 80 -4.04 -15.50 7.17
N GLY A 81 -4.70 -14.79 6.26
CA GLY A 81 -4.23 -13.52 5.73
C GLY A 81 -5.39 -12.64 5.28
N ASP A 82 -5.07 -11.37 5.10
CA ASP A 82 -6.02 -10.31 4.76
C ASP A 82 -5.45 -9.33 3.71
N VAL A 83 -4.30 -9.65 3.14
CA VAL A 83 -3.59 -8.78 2.19
C VAL A 83 -4.02 -9.13 0.77
N LEU A 84 -4.55 -8.13 0.05
CA LEU A 84 -4.80 -8.25 -1.38
C LEU A 84 -3.49 -8.19 -2.16
N TYR A 85 -2.77 -7.07 -2.04
CA TYR A 85 -1.41 -6.85 -2.56
C TYR A 85 -0.70 -5.76 -1.71
N PRO A 86 0.64 -5.66 -1.75
CA PRO A 86 1.39 -4.68 -0.97
C PRO A 86 0.95 -3.23 -1.23
N GLY A 87 0.65 -2.49 -0.17
CA GLY A 87 0.28 -1.07 -0.30
C GLY A 87 -1.12 -0.80 -0.85
N TYR A 88 -1.95 -1.84 -1.03
CA TYR A 88 -3.36 -1.66 -1.38
C TYR A 88 -4.03 -0.65 -0.45
N ALA A 89 -4.62 0.38 -1.04
CA ALA A 89 -5.19 1.52 -0.34
C ALA A 89 -6.70 1.59 -0.56
N ARG A 90 -7.33 2.53 0.16
CA ARG A 90 -8.75 2.83 -0.04
C ARG A 90 -8.95 3.45 -1.42
N GLN A 91 -9.96 2.99 -2.11
CA GLN A 91 -10.39 3.47 -3.41
C GLN A 91 -11.35 4.66 -3.25
N SER A 92 -11.36 5.54 -4.25
CA SER A 92 -12.24 6.70 -4.32
C SER A 92 -13.66 6.35 -4.74
N THR A 93 -13.84 5.22 -5.43
CA THR A 93 -15.12 4.75 -5.96
C THR A 93 -15.47 3.39 -5.37
N ARG A 94 -16.77 3.12 -5.28
CA ARG A 94 -17.27 1.84 -4.78
C ARG A 94 -17.02 0.74 -5.81
N GLU A 95 -17.22 1.08 -7.07
CA GLU A 95 -17.08 0.23 -8.23
C GLU A 95 -15.66 -0.36 -8.30
N ALA A 96 -14.63 0.45 -8.09
CA ALA A 96 -13.24 -0.04 -8.08
C ALA A 96 -12.96 -1.05 -6.95
N ALA A 97 -13.66 -0.94 -5.81
CA ALA A 97 -13.57 -1.92 -4.74
C ALA A 97 -14.41 -3.19 -5.06
N GLU A 98 -15.55 -3.05 -5.72
CA GLU A 98 -16.42 -4.16 -6.14
C GLU A 98 -15.79 -5.00 -7.26
N ASP A 99 -15.03 -4.40 -8.19
CA ASP A 99 -14.26 -5.11 -9.21
C ASP A 99 -13.35 -6.20 -8.62
N TRP A 100 -12.82 -5.96 -7.41
CA TRP A 100 -12.00 -6.96 -6.71
C TRP A 100 -12.83 -8.09 -6.10
N LEU A 101 -14.05 -7.81 -5.63
CA LEU A 101 -14.97 -8.84 -5.14
C LEU A 101 -15.40 -9.78 -6.27
N GLU A 102 -15.59 -9.24 -7.47
CA GLU A 102 -15.94 -10.04 -8.66
C GLU A 102 -14.79 -10.93 -9.11
N LYS A 103 -13.55 -10.41 -9.08
CA LYS A 103 -12.34 -11.18 -9.42
C LYS A 103 -11.99 -12.23 -8.38
N LEU A 104 -12.32 -11.97 -7.11
CA LEU A 104 -12.02 -12.84 -5.97
C LEU A 104 -13.31 -13.16 -5.20
N PRO A 105 -14.16 -14.05 -5.77
CA PRO A 105 -15.35 -14.52 -5.09
C PRO A 105 -14.98 -15.38 -3.89
N VAL A 106 -15.84 -15.38 -2.87
CA VAL A 106 -15.72 -16.28 -1.70
C VAL A 106 -15.69 -17.73 -2.16
N GLY A 107 -14.70 -18.50 -1.73
CA GLY A 107 -14.48 -19.86 -2.21
C GLY A 107 -13.01 -20.21 -2.36
N GLU A 108 -12.71 -21.14 -3.25
CA GLU A 108 -11.35 -21.56 -3.57
C GLU A 108 -10.58 -20.44 -4.25
N VAL A 109 -9.36 -20.18 -3.76
CA VAL A 109 -8.50 -19.12 -4.29
C VAL A 109 -7.03 -19.57 -4.24
N ILE A 110 -6.21 -19.02 -5.13
CA ILE A 110 -4.76 -19.18 -5.05
C ILE A 110 -4.19 -18.09 -4.15
N VAL A 111 -3.45 -18.51 -3.14
CA VAL A 111 -2.73 -17.62 -2.22
C VAL A 111 -1.25 -17.70 -2.54
N TYR A 112 -0.64 -16.54 -2.75
CA TYR A 112 0.80 -16.43 -2.99
C TYR A 112 1.48 -16.27 -1.63
N VAL A 113 2.30 -17.23 -1.25
CA VAL A 113 2.96 -17.28 0.06
C VAL A 113 4.45 -17.06 -0.11
N ASN A 114 5.01 -16.18 0.70
CA ASN A 114 6.44 -15.94 0.72
C ASN A 114 7.18 -17.19 1.25
N PRO A 115 8.05 -17.84 0.46
CA PRO A 115 8.77 -19.04 0.89
C PRO A 115 9.73 -18.78 2.06
N ASP A 116 10.31 -17.57 2.14
CA ASP A 116 11.22 -17.17 3.21
C ASP A 116 10.47 -16.83 4.51
N ASN A 117 9.21 -16.41 4.39
CA ASN A 117 8.37 -16.07 5.53
C ASN A 117 6.90 -16.46 5.29
N PRO A 118 6.49 -17.69 5.66
CA PRO A 118 5.14 -18.19 5.37
C PRO A 118 3.98 -17.41 6.01
N LYS A 119 4.26 -16.47 6.92
CA LYS A 119 3.24 -15.56 7.47
C LYS A 119 2.87 -14.45 6.49
N GLU A 120 3.75 -14.16 5.54
CA GLU A 120 3.52 -13.17 4.51
C GLU A 120 2.85 -13.85 3.32
N SER A 121 1.65 -13.39 3.01
CA SER A 121 0.84 -13.94 1.93
C SER A 121 0.05 -12.82 1.26
N MET A 122 -0.37 -13.03 0.02
CA MET A 122 -1.24 -12.12 -0.70
C MET A 122 -2.10 -12.87 -1.72
N LEU A 123 -3.19 -12.23 -2.18
CA LEU A 123 -4.11 -12.79 -3.18
C LEU A 123 -3.75 -12.39 -4.62
N ALA A 124 -3.15 -11.21 -4.80
CA ALA A 124 -2.78 -10.68 -6.10
C ALA A 124 -1.28 -10.35 -6.13
N PRO A 125 -0.46 -11.12 -6.86
CA PRO A 125 0.96 -10.87 -6.98
C PRO A 125 1.24 -9.77 -8.00
N GLY A 126 2.42 -9.18 -7.89
CA GLY A 126 2.98 -8.27 -8.86
C GLY A 126 2.94 -6.80 -8.45
N VAL A 127 3.27 -5.93 -9.40
CA VAL A 127 3.32 -4.49 -9.20
C VAL A 127 2.04 -3.85 -9.70
N HIS A 128 1.34 -3.17 -8.79
CA HIS A 128 0.13 -2.40 -9.11
C HIS A 128 0.45 -0.91 -9.27
N PRO A 129 -0.22 -0.17 -10.19
CA PRO A 129 0.03 1.25 -10.41
C PRO A 129 -0.08 2.10 -9.15
N GLU A 130 -0.96 1.71 -8.23
CA GLU A 130 -1.18 2.38 -6.94
C GLU A 130 0.08 2.39 -6.05
N MET A 131 0.94 1.37 -6.17
CA MET A 131 2.21 1.29 -5.43
C MET A 131 3.19 2.40 -5.81
N LEU A 132 3.07 2.96 -7.04
CA LEU A 132 3.95 4.03 -7.52
C LEU A 132 3.58 5.40 -6.92
N PHE A 133 2.35 5.58 -6.45
CA PHE A 133 1.89 6.87 -5.94
C PHE A 133 2.72 7.35 -4.74
N ARG A 134 3.00 6.46 -3.78
CA ARG A 134 3.77 6.78 -2.56
C ARG A 134 5.22 7.21 -2.85
N PRO A 135 6.04 6.45 -3.61
CA PRO A 135 7.40 6.88 -3.92
C PRO A 135 7.42 8.13 -4.80
N LEU A 136 6.48 8.29 -5.74
CA LEU A 136 6.39 9.52 -6.54
C LEU A 136 6.04 10.76 -5.68
N ALA A 137 5.11 10.62 -4.75
CA ALA A 137 4.77 11.69 -3.81
C ALA A 137 5.96 12.04 -2.91
N GLY A 138 6.68 11.04 -2.39
CA GLY A 138 7.90 11.25 -1.60
C GLY A 138 9.00 11.99 -2.37
N LEU A 139 9.24 11.60 -3.63
CA LEU A 139 10.20 12.26 -4.52
C LEU A 139 9.80 13.71 -4.81
N PHE A 140 8.52 13.96 -5.06
CA PHE A 140 8.01 15.31 -5.28
C PHE A 140 8.18 16.21 -4.05
N ILE A 141 7.89 15.70 -2.85
CA ILE A 141 8.07 16.44 -1.59
C ILE A 141 9.55 16.74 -1.34
N ALA A 142 10.44 15.75 -1.55
CA ALA A 142 11.88 15.93 -1.40
C ALA A 142 12.43 16.97 -2.40
N PHE A 143 11.99 16.90 -3.66
CA PHE A 143 12.33 17.86 -4.69
C PHE A 143 11.84 19.28 -4.35
N LEU A 144 10.57 19.42 -3.94
CA LEU A 144 10.00 20.71 -3.55
C LEU A 144 10.74 21.32 -2.35
N SER A 145 11.09 20.48 -1.36
CA SER A 145 11.88 20.90 -0.20
C SER A 145 13.24 21.43 -0.64
N TYR A 146 13.95 20.70 -1.50
CA TYR A 146 15.23 21.14 -2.07
C TYR A 146 15.10 22.45 -2.86
N TRP A 147 14.06 22.58 -3.69
CA TRP A 147 13.81 23.78 -4.49
C TRP A 147 13.52 25.01 -3.61
N LEU A 148 12.73 24.86 -2.55
CA LEU A 148 12.48 25.93 -1.57
C LEU A 148 13.78 26.35 -0.85
N PHE A 149 14.61 25.38 -0.46
CA PHE A 149 15.93 25.68 0.13
C PHE A 149 16.86 26.41 -0.83
N ALA A 150 16.88 26.04 -2.11
CA ALA A 150 17.67 26.72 -3.13
C ALA A 150 17.21 28.17 -3.34
N ARG A 151 15.89 28.41 -3.29
CA ARG A 151 15.29 29.75 -3.45
C ARG A 151 15.48 30.65 -2.24
N LEU A 152 15.43 30.12 -1.01
CA LEU A 152 15.66 30.89 0.23
C LEU A 152 17.13 31.28 0.46
N ARG A 153 18.05 30.69 -0.32
CA ARG A 153 19.49 30.95 -0.26
C ARG A 153 19.92 32.08 -1.21
N GLN A 154 19.06 32.49 -2.14
CA GLN A 154 19.20 33.68 -2.98
C GLN A 154 18.62 34.90 -2.27
#